data_AF-A0A2G9ZZM5-F1
#
_entry.id   AF-A0A2G9ZZM5-F1
#
_cell.length_a   1.000
_cell.length_b   1.000
_cell.length_c   1.000
_cell.angle_alpha   90.00
_cell.angle_beta   90.00
_cell.angle_gamma   90.00
#
_symmetry.space_group_name_H-M   'P 1'
#
loop_
_entity.id
_entity.type
_entity.pdbx_description
1 polymer ?
#
loop_
_entity_poly.entity_id
_entity_poly.type
_entity_poly.pdbx_seq_one_letter_code
_entity_poly.pdbx_strand_id
1 'polypeptide(L)'
;MKKDKKPDNDQLRVEYKRSDFPGGLVRGKYAKRMKESSNVIVLRPEVAEAFPNEEAVNNALLSLIDIAHKTTRPRRSTGSPPKKPASR
;
A
#
# COMPACT_ATOMS: atom_id res chain seq x y z
N MET A 1 -8.83 40.56 -24.60
CA MET A 1 -8.28 39.41 -23.85
C MET A 1 -8.30 38.20 -24.76
N LYS A 2 -7.13 37.65 -25.12
CA LYS A 2 -7.07 36.44 -25.98
C LYS A 2 -7.50 35.26 -25.11
N LYS A 3 -8.48 34.49 -25.59
CA LYS A 3 -9.00 33.31 -24.91
C LYS A 3 -8.03 32.17 -25.24
N ASP A 4 -7.20 31.77 -24.27
CA ASP A 4 -6.32 30.61 -24.44
C ASP A 4 -7.20 29.36 -24.59
N LYS A 5 -7.21 28.80 -25.81
CA LYS A 5 -7.86 27.53 -26.08
C LYS A 5 -7.19 26.49 -25.20
N LYS A 6 -7.94 25.91 -24.25
CA LYS A 6 -7.47 24.73 -23.51
C LYS A 6 -7.06 23.69 -24.56
N PRO A 7 -5.82 23.17 -24.52
CA PRO A 7 -5.44 22.09 -25.43
C PRO A 7 -6.42 20.94 -25.23
N ASP A 8 -6.88 20.38 -26.33
CA ASP A 8 -7.65 19.14 -26.33
C ASP A 8 -6.85 18.09 -25.55
N ASN A 9 -7.43 17.54 -24.48
CA ASN A 9 -6.70 16.75 -23.48
C ASN A 9 -6.08 15.47 -24.06
N ASP A 10 -6.51 15.07 -25.26
CA ASP A 10 -6.03 13.88 -25.97
C ASP A 10 -4.90 14.17 -26.97
N GLN A 11 -4.43 15.42 -27.08
CA GLN A 11 -3.33 15.79 -27.97
C GLN A 11 -1.98 15.68 -27.28
N LEU A 12 -0.99 15.10 -27.98
CA LEU A 12 0.40 15.11 -27.56
C LEU A 12 0.94 16.55 -27.50
N ARG A 13 1.92 16.77 -26.63
CA ARG A 13 2.62 18.06 -26.55
C ARG A 13 3.18 18.45 -27.93
N VAL A 14 3.18 19.74 -28.23
CA VAL A 14 3.60 20.28 -29.55
C VAL A 14 5.05 19.92 -29.88
N GLU A 15 5.91 19.74 -28.87
CA GLU A 15 7.30 19.35 -29.08
C GLU A 15 7.47 17.89 -29.53
N TYR A 16 6.48 17.03 -29.27
CA TYR A 16 6.57 15.61 -29.57
C TYR A 16 6.09 15.29 -30.99
N LYS A 17 6.88 14.50 -31.70
CA LYS A 17 6.56 13.96 -33.02
C LYS A 17 6.21 12.49 -32.91
N ARG A 18 5.36 11.99 -33.83
CA ARG A 18 5.00 10.57 -33.89
C ARG A 18 6.23 9.67 -34.12
N SER A 19 7.23 10.17 -34.85
CA SER A 19 8.53 9.51 -35.08
C SER A 19 9.31 9.23 -33.79
N ASP A 20 9.07 10.00 -32.73
CA ASP A 20 9.78 9.85 -31.45
C ASP A 20 9.33 8.58 -30.71
N PHE A 21 8.23 7.97 -31.16
CA PHE A 21 7.67 6.74 -30.63
C PHE A 21 7.74 5.61 -31.68
N PRO A 22 8.94 5.08 -31.98
CA PRO A 22 9.13 4.07 -33.03
C PRO A 22 8.38 2.76 -32.74
N GLY A 23 8.10 2.48 -31.46
CA GLY A 23 7.26 1.35 -31.03
C GLY A 23 5.75 1.65 -30.96
N GLY A 24 5.31 2.81 -31.46
CA GLY A 24 3.93 3.28 -31.39
C GLY A 24 3.47 3.72 -29.99
N LEU A 25 2.23 4.20 -29.93
CA LEU A 25 1.56 4.61 -28.69
C LEU A 25 0.75 3.43 -28.14
N VAL A 26 1.31 2.70 -27.18
CA VAL A 26 0.66 1.55 -26.56
C VAL A 26 0.03 1.95 -25.23
N ARG A 27 -1.30 1.89 -25.15
CA ARG A 27 -2.01 2.12 -23.89
C ARG A 27 -1.58 1.08 -22.85
N GLY A 28 -1.21 1.55 -21.66
CA GLY A 28 -0.82 0.66 -20.56
C GLY A 28 0.58 0.03 -20.69
N LYS A 29 1.46 0.54 -21.57
CA LYS A 29 2.85 0.05 -21.76
C LYS A 29 3.62 -0.16 -20.45
N TYR A 30 3.40 0.71 -19.47
CA TYR A 30 4.06 0.65 -18.16
C TYR A 30 3.13 0.27 -17.01
N ALA A 31 1.88 -0.11 -17.29
CA ALA A 31 0.90 -0.38 -16.23
C ALA A 31 1.33 -1.52 -15.30
N LYS A 32 1.95 -2.58 -15.83
CA LYS A 32 2.46 -3.70 -15.02
C LYS A 32 3.62 -3.26 -14.11
N ARG A 33 4.61 -2.56 -14.66
CA ARG A 33 5.76 -2.04 -13.89
C ARG A 33 5.31 -1.07 -12.80
N MET A 34 4.36 -0.19 -13.14
CA MET A 34 3.74 0.70 -12.16
C MET A 34 3.07 -0.11 -11.05
N LYS A 35 2.28 -1.16 -11.35
CA LYS A 35 1.66 -1.98 -10.29
C LYS A 35 2.67 -2.67 -9.37
N GLU A 36 3.83 -3.07 -9.89
CA GLU A 36 4.87 -3.78 -9.13
C GLU A 36 5.67 -2.86 -8.20
N SER A 37 5.90 -1.60 -8.60
CA SER A 37 6.75 -0.65 -7.86
C SER A 37 6.02 0.62 -7.42
N SER A 38 4.68 0.61 -7.40
CA SER A 38 3.88 1.77 -7.03
C SER A 38 3.66 1.83 -5.53
N ASN A 39 3.85 3.02 -4.96
CA ASN A 39 3.46 3.32 -3.59
C ASN A 39 1.94 3.47 -3.42
N VAL A 40 1.18 3.47 -4.52
CA VAL A 40 -0.29 3.53 -4.55
C VAL A 40 -0.86 2.12 -4.61
N ILE A 41 -1.65 1.78 -3.59
CA ILE A 41 -2.35 0.50 -3.46
C ILE A 41 -3.85 0.76 -3.58
N VAL A 42 -4.50 0.08 -4.52
CA VAL A 42 -5.95 0.21 -4.71
C VAL A 42 -6.65 -0.78 -3.78
N LEU A 43 -7.43 -0.26 -2.84
CA LEU A 43 -8.24 -1.07 -1.94
C LEU A 43 -9.45 -1.65 -2.68
N ARG A 44 -9.95 -2.79 -2.18
CA ARG A 44 -11.25 -3.32 -2.62
C ARG A 44 -12.36 -2.30 -2.28
N PRO A 45 -13.42 -2.17 -3.10
CA PRO A 45 -14.49 -1.19 -2.88
C PRO A 45 -15.08 -1.26 -1.47
N GLU A 46 -15.40 -2.46 -0.98
CA GLU A 46 -15.94 -2.71 0.36
C GLU A 46 -15.04 -2.16 1.48
N VAL A 47 -13.72 -2.22 1.29
CA VAL A 47 -12.74 -1.70 2.27
C VAL A 47 -12.64 -0.18 2.15
N ALA A 48 -12.66 0.36 0.93
CA ALA A 48 -12.65 1.80 0.71
C ALA A 48 -13.93 2.48 1.24
N GLU A 49 -15.07 1.79 1.22
CA GLU A 49 -16.32 2.28 1.82
C GLU A 49 -16.24 2.32 3.36
N ALA A 50 -15.55 1.36 3.97
CA ALA A 50 -15.37 1.30 5.42
C ALA A 50 -14.34 2.31 5.95
N PHE A 51 -13.35 2.69 5.13
CA PHE A 51 -12.25 3.58 5.53
C PHE A 51 -12.19 4.83 4.65
N PRO A 52 -12.54 6.02 5.18
CA PRO A 52 -12.66 7.24 4.38
C PRO A 52 -11.32 7.89 3.99
N ASN A 53 -10.22 7.58 4.69
CA ASN A 53 -8.90 8.17 4.44
C ASN A 53 -7.75 7.21 4.80
N GLU A 54 -6.52 7.60 4.44
CA GLU A 54 -5.31 6.80 4.69
C GLU A 54 -4.98 6.65 6.19
N GLU A 55 -5.26 7.68 6.99
CA GLU A 55 -5.01 7.66 8.44
C GLU A 55 -5.84 6.56 9.12
N ALA A 56 -7.12 6.45 8.77
CA ALA A 56 -8.01 5.43 9.33
C ALA A 56 -7.55 4.01 8.98
N VAL A 57 -7.09 3.80 7.74
CA VAL A 57 -6.54 2.51 7.30
C VAL A 57 -5.27 2.17 8.09
N ASN A 58 -4.32 3.10 8.15
CA ASN A 58 -3.03 2.86 8.80
C ASN A 58 -3.19 2.62 10.30
N ASN A 59 -4.04 3.40 10.97
CA ASN A 59 -4.31 3.21 12.40
C ASN A 59 -4.92 1.83 12.70
N ALA A 60 -5.84 1.35 11.85
CA ALA A 60 -6.42 0.02 12.00
C ALA A 60 -5.38 -1.09 11.83
N LEU A 61 -4.51 -0.98 10.81
CA LEU A 61 -3.46 -1.96 10.57
C LEU A 61 -2.39 -1.95 11.67
N LEU A 62 -1.97 -0.77 12.15
CA LEU A 62 -1.03 -0.65 13.27
C LEU A 62 -1.60 -1.26 14.55
N SER A 63 -2.88 -1.02 14.84
CA SER A 63 -3.56 -1.63 15.99
C SER A 63 -3.56 -3.16 15.91
N LEU A 64 -3.75 -3.72 14.71
CA LEU A 64 -3.70 -5.17 14.49
C LEU A 64 -2.29 -5.73 14.71
N ILE A 65 -1.25 -5.02 14.26
CA ILE A 65 0.15 -5.39 14.48
C ILE A 65 0.46 -5.42 15.99
N ASP A 66 0.01 -4.41 16.75
CA ASP A 66 0.18 -4.36 18.20
C ASP A 66 -0.48 -5.54 18.92
N ILE A 67 -1.70 -5.91 18.51
CA ILE A 67 -2.41 -7.07 19.05
C ILE A 67 -1.65 -8.37 18.72
N ALA A 68 -1.17 -8.51 17.49
CA ALA A 68 -0.37 -9.66 17.08
C ALA A 68 0.91 -9.80 17.93
N HIS A 69 1.61 -8.70 18.22
CA HIS A 69 2.79 -8.71 19.09
C HIS A 69 2.47 -9.11 20.54
N LYS A 70 1.35 -8.63 21.10
CA LYS A 70 0.92 -8.98 22.46
C LYS A 70 0.52 -10.45 22.60
N THR A 71 -0.08 -11.03 21.57
CA THR A 71 -0.59 -12.42 21.58
C THR A 71 0.48 -13.45 21.26
N THR A 72 1.45 -13.11 20.41
CA THR A 72 2.55 -14.01 20.01
C THR A 72 3.68 -14.09 21.04
N ARG A 73 3.74 -13.16 22.02
CA ARG A 73 4.71 -13.25 23.11
C ARG A 73 4.39 -14.48 23.95
N PRO A 74 5.23 -15.54 23.96
CA PRO A 74 4.96 -16.70 24.80
C PRO A 74 4.89 -16.21 26.24
N ARG A 75 3.77 -16.51 26.92
CA ARG A 75 3.69 -16.39 28.38
C ARG A 75 4.87 -17.19 28.92
N ARG A 76 5.91 -16.51 29.37
CA ARG A 76 7.01 -17.12 30.12
C ARG A 76 6.34 -17.79 31.31
N SER A 77 6.26 -19.11 31.29
CA SER A 77 5.58 -19.91 32.30
C SER A 77 6.27 -19.67 33.64
N THR A 78 5.73 -18.74 34.41
CA THR A 78 6.08 -18.58 35.83
C THR A 78 5.34 -19.67 36.59
N GLY A 79 5.95 -20.85 36.75
CA GLY A 79 5.29 -21.90 37.52
C GLY A 79 5.95 -23.29 37.48
N SER A 80 7.11 -23.43 38.14
CA SER A 80 7.32 -24.60 39.01
C SER A 80 8.47 -24.31 39.98
N PRO A 81 8.21 -24.21 41.30
CA PRO A 81 9.29 -24.23 42.27
C PRO A 81 9.89 -25.64 42.32
N PRO A 82 11.22 -25.81 42.20
CA PRO A 82 11.81 -27.12 42.45
C PRO A 82 11.62 -27.46 43.93
N LYS A 83 10.99 -28.62 44.19
CA LYS A 83 10.77 -29.18 45.53
C LYS A 83 12.12 -29.34 46.24
N LYS A 84 12.23 -28.84 47.48
CA LYS A 84 13.39 -29.11 48.35
C LYS A 84 13.50 -30.63 48.59
N PRO A 85 14.68 -31.26 48.43
CA PRO A 85 14.86 -32.64 48.83
C PRO A 85 14.80 -32.74 50.36
N ALA A 86 14.00 -33.70 50.85
CA ALA A 86 13.95 -34.05 52.25
C ALA A 86 15.31 -34.60 52.69
N SER A 87 15.88 -34.01 53.73
CA SER A 87 17.08 -34.50 54.42
C SER A 87 16.82 -35.89 55.00
N ARG A 88 17.71 -36.83 54.71
CA ARG A 88 17.80 -38.11 55.42
C ARG A 88 19.26 -38.47 55.60
#